data_AF-A0A371SIE9-F1
#
_entry.id   AF-A0A371SIE9-F1
#
_cell.length_a   1.000
_cell.length_b   1.000
_cell.length_c   1.000
_cell.angle_alpha   90.00
_cell.angle_beta   90.00
_cell.angle_gamma   90.00
#
_symmetry.space_group_name_H-M   'P 1'
#
loop_
_entity.id
_entity.type
_entity.pdbx_description
1 polymer ?
#
loop_
_entity_poly.entity_id
_entity_poly.type
_entity_poly.pdbx_seq_one_letter_code
_entity_poly.pdbx_strand_id
1 'polypeptide(L)'
;MIIVGVILFVILLLSLFRSSPEEEAKELVQSFYKYEQDADFGSSWELFHPLMQERFEKADYIQQRNHVFVGHLGTDTFKFTMEDAEKLKSWQMTKSSTIFHDVYKVPITQTYKSTYGTFTIHQDVFAVQEDGDWTLLWSYR
;
A
#
# COMPACT_ATOMS: atom_id res chain seq x y z
N MET A 1 -41.63 17.18 9.11
CA MET A 1 -40.99 17.48 7.80
C MET A 1 -39.60 18.09 7.96
N ILE A 2 -39.39 19.08 8.83
CA ILE A 2 -38.06 19.70 9.06
C ILE A 2 -37.02 18.69 9.55
N ILE A 3 -37.37 17.84 10.52
CA ILE A 3 -36.47 16.81 11.07
C ILE A 3 -36.01 15.80 9.99
N VAL A 4 -36.93 15.39 9.11
CA VAL A 4 -36.63 14.47 8.00
C VAL A 4 -35.69 15.13 6.98
N GLY A 5 -35.89 16.43 6.71
CA GLY A 5 -35.01 17.21 5.85
C GLY A 5 -33.60 17.37 6.43
N VAL A 6 -33.47 17.58 7.74
CA VAL A 6 -32.17 17.65 8.43
C VAL A 6 -31.45 16.31 8.39
N ILE A 7 -32.15 15.19 8.62
CA ILE A 7 -31.57 13.84 8.55
C ILE A 7 -31.08 13.54 7.13
N LEU A 8 -31.88 13.83 6.11
CA LEU A 8 -31.49 13.65 4.71
C LEU A 8 -30.28 14.53 4.34
N PHE A 9 -30.24 15.76 4.84
CA PHE A 9 -29.11 16.67 4.60
C PHE A 9 -27.82 16.18 5.27
N VAL A 10 -27.92 15.64 6.50
CA VAL A 10 -26.77 15.04 7.19
C VAL A 10 -26.29 13.78 6.47
N ILE A 11 -27.19 12.91 6.00
CA ILE A 11 -26.82 11.72 5.21
C ILE A 11 -26.16 12.13 3.89
N LEU A 12 -26.68 13.16 3.22
CA LEU A 12 -26.08 13.70 1.99
C LEU A 12 -24.67 14.23 2.25
N LEU A 13 -24.48 15.01 3.33
CA LEU A 13 -23.17 15.51 3.72
C LEU A 13 -22.19 14.36 4.04
N LEU A 14 -22.63 13.35 4.80
CA LEU A 14 -21.80 12.16 5.09
C LEU A 14 -21.45 11.37 3.82
N SER A 15 -22.34 11.31 2.83
CA SER A 15 -22.05 10.66 1.54
C SER A 15 -21.01 11.41 0.70
N LEU A 16 -20.89 12.73 0.87
CA LEU A 16 -19.88 13.56 0.19
C LEU A 16 -18.48 13.39 0.80
N PHE A 17 -18.39 12.89 2.04
CA PHE A 17 -17.12 12.56 2.69
C PHE A 17 -16.67 11.11 2.46
N ARG A 18 -17.36 10.36 1.60
CA ARG A 18 -16.92 8.99 1.25
C ARG A 18 -15.75 9.09 0.27
N SER A 19 -14.57 8.65 0.71
CA SER A 19 -13.38 8.55 -0.14
C SER A 19 -13.68 7.69 -1.37
N SER A 20 -13.05 8.04 -2.49
CA SER A 20 -13.15 7.19 -3.69
C SER A 20 -12.30 5.93 -3.48
N PRO A 21 -12.61 4.81 -4.15
CA PRO A 21 -11.76 3.61 -4.11
C PRO A 21 -10.29 3.89 -4.49
N GLU A 22 -10.07 4.84 -5.40
CA GLU A 22 -8.73 5.29 -5.78
C GLU A 22 -8.00 5.98 -4.63
N GLU A 23 -8.70 6.85 -3.88
CA GLU A 23 -8.14 7.55 -2.74
C GLU A 23 -7.84 6.57 -1.60
N GLU A 24 -8.76 5.64 -1.30
CA GLU A 24 -8.55 4.60 -0.29
C GLU A 24 -7.34 3.70 -0.65
N ALA A 25 -7.19 3.34 -1.93
CA ALA A 25 -6.02 2.60 -2.42
C ALA A 25 -4.71 3.40 -2.23
N LYS A 26 -4.72 4.70 -2.53
CA LYS A 26 -3.55 5.56 -2.32
C LYS A 26 -3.23 5.73 -0.84
N GLU A 27 -4.22 5.96 0.00
CA GLU A 27 -4.06 6.08 1.45
C GLU A 27 -3.45 4.81 2.07
N LEU A 28 -3.87 3.63 1.61
CA LEU A 28 -3.27 2.35 2.01
C LEU A 28 -1.78 2.29 1.66
N VAL A 29 -1.43 2.56 0.39
CA VAL A 29 -0.04 2.51 -0.10
C VAL A 29 0.81 3.56 0.61
N GLN A 30 0.29 4.76 0.84
CA GLN A 30 0.95 5.81 1.59
C GLN A 30 1.24 5.37 3.03
N SER A 31 0.26 4.78 3.71
CA SER A 31 0.39 4.28 5.08
C SER A 31 1.43 3.17 5.17
N PHE A 32 1.41 2.23 4.23
CA PHE A 32 2.41 1.18 4.11
C PHE A 32 3.83 1.75 4.03
N TYR A 33 4.09 2.67 3.11
CA TYR A 33 5.43 3.23 2.96
C TYR A 33 5.81 4.20 4.08
N LYS A 34 4.84 4.79 4.79
CA LYS A 34 5.13 5.56 6.00
C LYS A 34 5.62 4.65 7.13
N TYR A 35 4.97 3.52 7.36
CA TYR A 35 5.43 2.51 8.32
C TYR A 35 6.82 1.98 7.96
N GLU A 36 7.04 1.63 6.68
CA GLU A 36 8.36 1.21 6.19
C GLU A 36 9.44 2.27 6.39
N GLN A 37 9.11 3.54 6.15
CA GLN A 37 10.02 4.67 6.34
C GLN A 37 10.40 4.87 7.82
N ASP A 38 9.46 4.61 8.73
CA ASP A 38 9.64 4.72 10.18
C ASP A 38 10.24 3.44 10.81
N ALA A 39 10.68 2.49 9.97
CA ALA A 39 11.17 1.17 10.36
C ALA A 39 10.17 0.33 11.18
N ASP A 40 8.88 0.68 11.12
CA ASP A 40 7.78 -0.12 11.68
C ASP A 40 7.32 -1.18 10.65
N PHE A 41 8.24 -2.09 10.34
CA PHE A 41 7.98 -3.19 9.39
C PHE A 41 6.88 -4.14 9.86
N GLY A 42 6.58 -4.13 11.16
CA GLY A 42 5.51 -4.94 11.73
C GLY A 42 4.14 -4.42 11.33
N SER A 43 3.93 -3.11 11.40
CA SER A 43 2.67 -2.47 11.00
C SER A 43 2.48 -2.42 9.50
N SER A 44 3.54 -2.22 8.72
CA SER A 44 3.45 -2.31 7.24
C SER A 44 3.05 -3.72 6.79
N TRP A 45 3.57 -4.76 7.45
CA TRP A 45 3.24 -6.15 7.15
C TRP A 45 1.75 -6.46 7.37
N GLU A 46 1.10 -5.83 8.35
CA GLU A 46 -0.34 -6.02 8.58
C GLU A 46 -1.21 -5.48 7.44
N LEU A 47 -0.69 -4.55 6.62
CA LEU A 47 -1.41 -4.02 5.45
C LEU A 47 -1.29 -4.92 4.21
N PHE A 48 -0.45 -5.96 4.28
CA PHE A 48 -0.33 -6.91 3.18
C PHE A 48 -1.57 -7.79 3.06
N HIS A 49 -1.90 -8.10 1.81
CA HIS A 49 -2.83 -9.15 1.48
C HIS A 49 -2.34 -10.53 1.98
N PRO A 50 -3.22 -11.49 2.34
CA PRO A 50 -2.82 -12.84 2.77
C PRO A 50 -1.79 -13.55 1.87
N LEU A 51 -1.94 -13.51 0.53
CA LEU A 51 -0.91 -14.03 -0.41
C LEU A 51 0.51 -13.48 -0.20
N MET A 52 0.65 -12.22 0.23
CA MET A 52 1.94 -11.63 0.58
C MET A 52 2.41 -12.11 1.96
N GLN A 53 1.51 -12.22 2.92
CA GLN A 53 1.80 -12.75 4.27
C GLN A 53 2.20 -14.23 4.23
N GLU A 54 1.62 -15.04 3.35
CA GLU A 54 2.05 -16.42 3.10
C GLU A 54 3.49 -16.50 2.56
N ARG A 55 3.89 -15.51 1.76
CA ARG A 55 5.25 -15.41 1.22
C ARG A 55 6.26 -14.92 2.26
N PHE A 56 5.82 -14.09 3.19
CA PHE A 56 6.67 -13.44 4.17
C PHE A 56 6.14 -13.72 5.58
N GLU A 57 6.75 -14.69 6.26
CA GLU A 57 6.55 -14.81 7.70
C GLU A 57 6.94 -13.48 8.37
N LYS A 58 6.12 -13.02 9.32
CA LYS A 58 6.20 -11.66 9.84
C LYS A 58 7.54 -11.36 10.51
N ALA A 59 8.04 -12.25 11.36
CA ALA A 59 9.32 -12.02 12.03
C ALA A 59 10.48 -11.99 11.02
N ASP A 60 10.47 -12.90 10.04
CA ASP A 60 11.44 -12.91 8.95
C ASP A 60 11.36 -11.62 8.11
N TYR A 61 10.16 -11.15 7.77
CA TYR A 61 9.97 -9.88 7.06
C TYR A 61 10.62 -8.72 7.81
N ILE A 62 10.30 -8.56 9.09
CA ILE A 62 10.84 -7.49 9.94
C ILE A 62 12.37 -7.56 9.98
N GLN A 63 12.94 -8.75 10.19
CA GLN A 63 14.38 -8.93 10.27
C GLN A 63 15.07 -8.63 8.94
N GLN A 64 14.54 -9.16 7.83
CA GLN A 64 15.15 -9.01 6.51
C GLN A 64 15.05 -7.57 5.98
N ARG A 65 13.93 -6.88 6.20
CA ARG A 65 13.77 -5.47 5.82
C ARG A 65 14.80 -4.61 6.55
N ASN A 66 14.95 -4.80 7.85
CA ASN A 66 15.96 -4.10 8.64
C ASN A 66 17.39 -4.44 8.17
N HIS A 67 17.70 -5.73 8.01
CA HIS A 67 19.03 -6.17 7.62
C HIS A 67 19.46 -5.62 6.24
N VAL A 68 18.58 -5.68 5.24
CA VAL A 68 18.89 -5.27 3.86
C VAL A 68 18.81 -3.76 3.68
N PHE A 69 17.68 -3.14 4.03
CA PHE A 69 17.42 -1.75 3.64
C PHE A 69 17.95 -0.73 4.64
N VAL A 70 18.15 -1.11 5.90
CA VAL A 70 18.73 -0.24 6.93
C VAL A 70 20.20 -0.59 7.13
N GLY A 71 20.47 -1.83 7.55
CA GLY A 71 21.81 -2.29 7.89
C GLY A 71 22.78 -2.26 6.71
N HIS A 72 22.48 -2.99 5.64
CA HIS A 72 23.38 -3.14 4.49
C HIS A 72 23.50 -1.87 3.66
N LEU A 73 22.40 -1.13 3.44
CA LEU A 73 22.49 0.18 2.78
C LEU A 73 23.14 1.24 3.68
N GLY A 74 23.23 1.00 4.99
CA GLY A 74 23.81 1.94 5.95
C GLY A 74 23.03 3.24 5.97
N THR A 75 21.71 3.16 6.08
CA THR A 75 20.79 4.30 6.09
C THR A 75 19.67 4.06 7.07
N ASP A 76 19.25 5.09 7.79
CA ASP A 76 18.19 4.93 8.82
C ASP A 76 16.79 4.95 8.20
N THR A 77 16.64 5.46 6.97
CA THR A 77 15.35 5.66 6.32
C THR A 77 15.50 5.98 4.82
N PHE A 78 14.37 6.13 4.11
CA PHE A 78 14.31 6.54 2.71
C PHE A 78 13.28 7.66 2.50
N LYS A 79 13.31 8.30 1.33
CA LYS A 79 12.20 9.14 0.85
C LYS A 79 11.38 8.36 -0.15
N PHE A 80 10.07 8.59 -0.23
CA PHE A 80 9.28 8.04 -1.32
C PHE A 80 8.36 9.08 -1.96
N THR A 81 8.03 8.84 -3.23
CA THR A 81 7.00 9.57 -3.97
C THR A 81 6.02 8.57 -4.57
N MET A 82 4.77 9.00 -4.70
CA MET A 82 3.69 8.23 -5.31
C MET A 82 3.26 8.94 -6.59
N GLU A 83 3.11 8.18 -7.67
CA GLU A 83 2.52 8.67 -8.90
C GLU A 83 1.00 8.44 -8.89
N ASP A 84 0.30 8.92 -9.92
CA ASP A 84 -1.14 8.75 -10.06
C ASP A 84 -1.51 7.26 -10.13
N ALA A 85 -2.61 6.89 -9.47
CA ALA A 85 -3.08 5.53 -9.43
C ALA A 85 -3.75 5.15 -10.77
N GLU A 86 -3.42 3.98 -11.28
CA GLU A 86 -4.01 3.42 -12.49
C GLU A 86 -5.00 2.31 -12.11
N LYS A 87 -6.27 2.47 -12.49
CA LYS A 87 -7.27 1.42 -12.31
C LYS A 87 -7.12 0.33 -13.38
N LEU A 88 -6.89 -0.90 -12.94
CA LEU A 88 -6.81 -2.10 -13.76
C LEU A 88 -8.10 -2.93 -13.61
N LYS A 89 -8.68 -3.35 -14.74
CA LYS A 89 -9.89 -4.20 -14.72
C LYS A 89 -9.65 -5.58 -14.12
N SER A 90 -8.45 -6.11 -14.33
CA SER A 90 -8.04 -7.41 -13.80
C SER A 90 -6.52 -7.49 -13.70
N TRP A 91 -6.02 -8.06 -12.61
CA TRP A 91 -4.60 -8.29 -12.39
C TRP A 91 -4.38 -9.53 -11.50
N GLN A 92 -3.18 -10.10 -11.52
CA GLN A 92 -2.81 -11.27 -10.72
C GLN A 92 -1.34 -11.13 -10.31
N MET A 93 -1.05 -11.48 -9.05
CA MET A 93 0.25 -11.36 -8.41
C MET A 93 1.33 -12.21 -9.09
N THR A 94 1.00 -13.45 -9.43
CA THR A 94 1.82 -14.40 -10.18
C THR A 94 1.01 -14.97 -11.33
N LYS A 95 1.59 -15.86 -12.15
CA LYS A 95 0.84 -16.57 -13.21
C LYS A 95 -0.17 -17.60 -12.67
N SER A 96 -0.06 -17.99 -11.40
CA SER A 96 -0.85 -19.05 -10.77
C SER A 96 -1.69 -18.59 -9.57
N SER A 97 -1.64 -17.29 -9.24
CA SER A 97 -2.46 -16.73 -8.16
C SER A 97 -3.87 -16.42 -8.65
N THR A 98 -4.78 -16.16 -7.71
CA THR A 98 -6.10 -15.59 -7.99
C THR A 98 -6.00 -14.33 -8.86
N ILE A 99 -6.99 -14.16 -9.73
CA ILE A 99 -7.19 -12.93 -10.51
C ILE A 99 -8.06 -11.99 -9.69
N PHE A 100 -7.50 -10.83 -9.36
CA PHE A 100 -8.20 -9.72 -8.73
C PHE A 100 -8.85 -8.84 -9.79
N HIS A 101 -9.99 -8.25 -9.44
CA HIS A 101 -10.72 -7.29 -10.27
C HIS A 101 -10.72 -5.92 -9.61
N ASP A 102 -10.93 -4.86 -10.41
CA ASP A 102 -10.95 -3.47 -9.93
C ASP A 102 -9.72 -3.09 -9.08
N VAL A 103 -8.54 -3.47 -9.55
CA VAL A 103 -7.25 -3.30 -8.87
C VAL A 103 -6.70 -1.90 -9.13
N TYR A 104 -6.09 -1.28 -8.12
CA TYR A 104 -5.39 -0.02 -8.28
C TYR A 104 -3.88 -0.25 -8.27
N LYS A 105 -3.21 0.05 -9.38
CA LYS A 105 -1.75 0.09 -9.47
C LYS A 105 -1.28 1.49 -9.07
N VAL A 106 -0.39 1.57 -8.10
CA VAL A 106 0.22 2.80 -7.60
C VAL A 106 1.73 2.71 -7.80
N PRO A 107 2.31 3.45 -8.76
CA PRO A 107 3.76 3.49 -8.94
C PRO A 107 4.44 4.24 -7.80
N ILE A 108 5.46 3.62 -7.22
CA ILE A 108 6.21 4.15 -6.09
C ILE A 108 7.69 4.26 -6.45
N THR A 109 8.27 5.39 -6.09
CA THR A 109 9.72 5.61 -6.20
C THR A 109 10.29 5.83 -4.81
N GLN A 110 11.16 4.93 -4.34
CA GLN A 110 11.89 5.05 -3.08
C GLN A 110 13.32 5.53 -3.35
N THR A 111 13.81 6.52 -2.62
CA THR A 111 15.15 7.08 -2.73
C THR A 111 15.91 6.89 -1.42
N TYR A 112 16.99 6.10 -1.48
CA TYR A 112 17.86 5.79 -0.35
C TYR A 112 19.16 6.56 -0.46
N LYS A 113 19.57 7.23 0.62
CA LYS A 113 20.92 7.79 0.76
C LYS A 113 21.76 6.79 1.53
N SER A 114 22.48 5.95 0.80
CA SER A 114 23.23 4.83 1.35
C SER A 114 24.71 5.16 1.52
N THR A 115 25.44 4.28 2.20
CA THR A 115 26.92 4.33 2.26
C THR A 115 27.57 4.18 0.88
N TYR A 116 26.87 3.58 -0.08
CA TYR A 116 27.35 3.36 -1.45
C TYR A 116 26.86 4.43 -2.44
N GLY A 117 26.23 5.50 -1.96
CA GLY A 117 25.66 6.57 -2.79
C GLY A 117 24.13 6.57 -2.79
N THR A 118 23.53 7.32 -3.71
CA THR A 118 22.08 7.45 -3.81
C THR A 118 21.51 6.36 -4.72
N PHE A 119 20.56 5.58 -4.21
CA PHE A 119 19.81 4.60 -4.99
C PHE A 119 18.35 5.01 -5.10
N THR A 120 17.76 4.70 -6.24
CA THR A 120 16.34 4.87 -6.49
C THR A 120 15.74 3.53 -6.89
N ILE A 121 14.67 3.12 -6.22
CA ILE A 121 13.93 1.89 -6.49
C ILE A 121 12.55 2.29 -7.00
N HIS A 122 12.25 1.93 -8.24
CA HIS A 122 10.93 2.08 -8.84
C HIS A 122 10.17 0.76 -8.69
N GLN A 123 8.96 0.82 -8.13
CA GLN A 123 8.16 -0.35 -7.84
C GLN A 123 6.67 -0.04 -8.05
N ASP A 124 6.02 -0.87 -8.87
CA ASP A 124 4.56 -0.87 -8.95
C ASP A 124 3.99 -1.63 -7.75
N VAL A 125 3.07 -0.99 -7.03
CA VAL A 125 2.33 -1.56 -5.90
C VAL A 125 0.87 -1.68 -6.26
N PHE A 126 0.23 -2.76 -5.83
CA PHE A 126 -1.14 -3.07 -6.20
C PHE A 126 -2.01 -3.09 -4.95
N ALA A 127 -3.08 -2.31 -4.94
CA ALA A 127 -4.09 -2.33 -3.90
C ALA A 127 -5.35 -3.01 -4.42
N VAL A 128 -5.91 -3.91 -3.61
CA VAL A 128 -7.15 -4.63 -3.89
C VAL A 128 -8.08 -4.52 -2.70
N GLN A 129 -9.39 -4.54 -2.95
CA GLN A 129 -10.40 -4.59 -1.91
C GLN A 129 -11.02 -5.98 -1.85
N GLU A 130 -10.95 -6.63 -0.70
CA GLU A 130 -11.60 -7.91 -0.42
C GLU A 130 -12.42 -7.80 0.86
N ASP A 131 -13.67 -8.28 0.83
CA ASP A 131 -14.60 -8.24 1.96
C ASP A 131 -14.79 -6.85 2.63
N GLY A 132 -14.51 -5.78 1.89
CA GLY A 132 -14.62 -4.39 2.34
C GLY A 132 -13.29 -3.78 2.80
N ASP A 133 -12.25 -4.58 2.99
CA ASP A 133 -10.93 -4.14 3.46
C ASP A 133 -9.94 -3.99 2.30
N TRP A 134 -9.16 -2.91 2.34
CA TRP A 134 -8.09 -2.67 1.37
C TRP A 134 -6.79 -3.31 1.81
N THR A 135 -6.16 -4.05 0.90
CA THR A 135 -4.90 -4.74 1.15
C THR A 135 -3.90 -4.57 0.01
N LEU A 136 -2.62 -4.74 0.33
CA LEU A 136 -1.50 -4.41 -0.54
C LEU A 136 -0.81 -5.65 -1.07
N LEU A 137 -0.43 -5.64 -2.36
CA LEU A 137 0.31 -6.68 -3.05
C LEU A 137 1.46 -6.11 -3.89
N TRP A 138 2.46 -6.97 -4.14
CA TRP A 138 3.51 -6.73 -5.13
C TRP A 138 3.43 -7.73 -6.28
N SER A 139 3.97 -7.35 -7.44
CA SER A 139 4.05 -8.23 -8.62
C SER A 139 5.24 -9.18 -8.52
N TYR A 140 5.03 -10.46 -8.88
CA TYR A 140 6.05 -11.51 -9.01
C TYR A 140 5.94 -12.25 -10.34
N ARG A 141 5.52 -11.54 -11.39
CA ARG A 141 5.34 -12.08 -12.74
C ARG A 141 6.65 -12.30 -13.49
#